data_AF-A0A7W0C6T6-F1
#
_entry.id   AF-A0A7W0C6T6-F1
#
_cell.length_a   1.000
_cell.length_b   1.000
_cell.length_c   1.000
_cell.angle_alpha   90.00
_cell.angle_beta   90.00
_cell.angle_gamma   90.00
#
_symmetry.space_group_name_H-M   'P 1'
#
loop_
_entity.id
_entity.type
_entity.pdbx_description
1 polymer ?
#
loop_
_entity_poly.entity_id
_entity_poly.type
_entity_poly.pdbx_seq_one_letter_code
_entity_poly.pdbx_strand_id
1 'polypeptide(L)'
;MKKIAFIAAGVFFLVCMTANAQMDSQQSMKPGMMRGGMMQGAMGAMHGGMMSSSPMQSSMIMVNLLPEMQKQLSLSENQTDELIGMRSAFKKQQVDYQAKMTKHNRKLQDLIDSSAPVDEVRKQMKACADIRIDMHSDAYETEQKMKAVLTDEQQEQLEVIMAEHDDMIQKAKPKSRSKKMQ
;
A
#
# COMPACT_ATOMS: atom_id res chain seq x y z
N MET A 1 -2.12 48.99 -11.57
CA MET A 1 -1.31 49.47 -12.71
C MET A 1 -0.18 48.48 -12.96
N LYS A 2 -0.07 48.03 -14.21
CA LYS A 2 0.82 46.98 -14.73
C LYS A 2 2.29 47.39 -14.62
N LYS A 3 3.19 46.44 -14.28
CA LYS A 3 4.49 46.23 -14.97
C LYS A 3 4.89 44.76 -14.87
N ILE A 4 4.56 44.03 -15.93
CA ILE A 4 5.12 42.71 -16.25
C ILE A 4 6.46 42.98 -16.94
N ALA A 5 7.55 42.39 -16.45
CA ALA A 5 8.81 42.38 -17.17
C ALA A 5 9.07 40.96 -17.68
N PHE A 6 8.85 40.80 -18.98
CA PHE A 6 9.28 39.67 -19.79
C PHE A 6 10.81 39.70 -19.92
N ILE A 7 11.47 38.56 -19.72
CA ILE A 7 12.76 38.27 -20.36
C ILE A 7 12.62 36.92 -21.05
N ALA A 8 12.46 37.00 -22.37
CA ALA A 8 12.67 35.91 -23.31
C ALA A 8 14.16 35.84 -23.64
N ALA A 9 14.73 34.64 -23.70
CA ALA A 9 15.68 34.19 -24.73
C ALA A 9 16.33 32.86 -24.29
N GLY A 10 16.22 31.84 -25.13
CA GLY A 10 16.95 30.59 -24.94
C GLY A 10 16.40 29.38 -25.70
N VAL A 11 15.90 29.58 -26.92
CA VAL A 11 15.77 28.47 -27.89
C VAL A 11 17.16 28.23 -28.46
N PHE A 12 17.64 26.98 -28.50
CA PHE A 12 18.33 26.34 -29.63
C PHE A 12 18.67 24.87 -29.29
N PHE A 13 18.03 23.92 -29.99
CA PHE A 13 18.65 22.97 -30.96
C PHE A 13 19.39 21.77 -30.30
N LEU A 14 19.38 20.53 -30.79
CA LEU A 14 18.61 19.75 -31.78
C LEU A 14 19.19 18.31 -31.74
N VAL A 15 18.45 17.37 -32.31
CA VAL A 15 18.88 16.09 -32.92
C VAL A 15 18.95 14.85 -32.03
N CYS A 16 18.00 13.97 -32.36
CA CYS A 16 17.91 12.53 -32.14
C CYS A 16 19.20 11.75 -32.42
N MET A 17 19.47 10.73 -31.61
CA MET A 17 19.88 9.43 -32.15
C MET A 17 19.19 8.29 -31.40
N THR A 18 18.18 7.72 -32.04
CA THR A 18 17.71 6.36 -31.82
C THR A 18 18.70 5.40 -32.45
N ALA A 19 19.33 4.54 -31.66
CA ALA A 19 20.05 3.37 -32.15
C ALA A 19 19.31 2.11 -31.70
N ASN A 20 18.44 1.59 -32.57
CA ASN A 20 17.95 0.22 -32.49
C ASN A 20 19.09 -0.70 -32.93
N ALA A 21 19.73 -1.39 -31.98
CA ALA A 21 20.55 -2.55 -32.28
C ALA A 21 19.69 -3.81 -32.11
N GLN A 22 18.95 -4.15 -33.17
CA GLN A 22 18.32 -5.45 -33.32
C GLN A 22 19.39 -6.42 -33.85
N MET A 23 20.07 -7.12 -32.94
CA MET A 23 20.93 -8.26 -33.31
C MET A 23 20.06 -9.51 -33.34
N ASP A 24 19.81 -9.96 -34.56
CA ASP A 24 19.29 -11.26 -34.90
C ASP A 24 20.49 -12.24 -34.98
N SER A 25 20.57 -13.19 -34.04
CA SER A 25 21.45 -14.34 -34.19
C SER A 25 20.79 -15.59 -33.59
N GLN A 26 20.12 -16.28 -34.51
CA GLN A 26 19.94 -17.72 -34.60
C GLN A 26 20.93 -18.60 -33.79
N GLN A 27 20.39 -19.75 -33.35
CA GLN A 27 21.07 -20.98 -32.94
C GLN A 27 21.69 -21.06 -31.53
N SER A 28 20.99 -21.75 -30.61
CA SER A 28 21.24 -23.19 -30.40
C SER A 28 20.44 -23.68 -29.19
N MET A 29 19.53 -24.62 -29.42
CA MET A 29 18.93 -25.41 -28.34
C MET A 29 19.99 -26.36 -27.78
N LYS A 30 20.32 -26.23 -26.49
CA LYS A 30 20.97 -27.28 -25.72
C LYS A 30 19.95 -27.86 -24.72
N PRO A 31 19.59 -29.14 -24.83
CA PRO A 31 18.89 -29.86 -23.77
C PRO A 31 19.93 -30.42 -22.80
N GLY A 32 19.89 -30.00 -21.53
CA GLY A 32 20.65 -30.71 -20.49
C GLY A 32 20.92 -29.92 -19.23
N MET A 33 20.60 -30.55 -18.10
CA MET A 33 21.14 -30.31 -16.75
C MET A 33 20.57 -29.10 -15.97
N MET A 34 19.36 -29.25 -15.40
CA MET A 34 19.08 -28.69 -14.08
C MET A 34 18.77 -29.81 -13.09
N ARG A 35 19.86 -30.35 -12.53
CA ARG A 35 19.89 -31.21 -11.36
C ARG A 35 20.19 -30.31 -10.15
N GLY A 36 19.32 -30.30 -9.16
CA GLY A 36 19.63 -29.81 -7.82
C GLY A 36 19.02 -28.44 -7.48
N GLY A 37 17.95 -28.47 -6.70
CA GLY A 37 17.35 -27.26 -6.15
C GLY A 37 16.03 -27.53 -5.44
N MET A 38 16.03 -28.48 -4.50
CA MET A 38 14.96 -28.60 -3.50
C MET A 38 14.91 -27.30 -2.68
N MET A 39 14.13 -26.33 -3.17
CA MET A 39 13.66 -25.17 -2.39
C MET A 39 12.13 -25.22 -2.28
N GLN A 40 11.61 -26.43 -2.19
CA GLN A 40 10.20 -26.78 -2.14
C GLN A 40 9.90 -27.27 -0.72
N GLY A 41 9.73 -26.35 0.24
CA GLY A 41 9.36 -26.78 1.59
C GLY A 41 9.29 -25.74 2.71
N ALA A 42 9.91 -24.56 2.58
CA ALA A 42 9.99 -23.59 3.69
C ALA A 42 9.17 -22.30 3.49
N MET A 43 8.26 -22.26 2.52
CA MET A 43 7.36 -21.11 2.26
C MET A 43 5.87 -21.50 2.34
N GLY A 44 5.56 -22.64 2.98
CA GLY A 44 4.22 -23.23 3.02
C GLY A 44 3.31 -22.80 4.18
N ALA A 45 3.75 -21.88 5.06
CA ALA A 45 3.03 -21.56 6.31
C ALA A 45 2.61 -20.10 6.47
N MET A 46 2.62 -19.30 5.39
CA MET A 46 2.16 -17.89 5.41
C MET A 46 0.86 -17.62 4.64
N HIS A 47 0.16 -18.66 4.17
CA HIS A 47 -0.93 -18.53 3.18
C HIS A 47 -2.34 -18.86 3.71
N GLY A 48 -2.71 -18.44 4.93
CA GLY A 48 -4.02 -18.85 5.47
C GLY A 48 -4.79 -17.89 6.37
N GLY A 49 -4.26 -16.70 6.70
CA GLY A 49 -4.91 -15.84 7.71
C GLY A 49 -4.80 -14.34 7.47
N MET A 50 -4.23 -13.90 6.34
CA MET A 50 -3.85 -12.49 6.10
C MET A 50 -5.01 -11.52 5.82
N MET A 51 -6.25 -11.97 5.92
CA MET A 51 -7.45 -11.14 5.74
C MET A 51 -8.38 -11.18 6.96
N SER A 52 -7.85 -11.49 8.15
CA SER A 52 -8.45 -10.96 9.37
C SER A 52 -8.08 -9.48 9.44
N SER A 53 -8.75 -8.66 8.63
CA SER A 53 -8.57 -7.21 8.54
C SER A 53 -8.67 -6.63 9.95
N SER A 54 -7.54 -6.29 10.56
CA SER A 54 -7.55 -5.49 11.77
C SER A 54 -8.39 -4.23 11.49
N PRO A 55 -9.21 -3.73 12.42
CA PRO A 55 -9.94 -2.48 12.24
C PRO A 55 -9.07 -1.34 11.71
N MET A 56 -7.79 -1.34 12.09
CA MET A 56 -6.80 -0.35 11.66
C MET A 56 -6.30 -0.53 10.21
N GLN A 57 -6.42 -1.72 9.63
CA GLN A 57 -6.14 -1.97 8.22
C GLN A 57 -7.34 -1.55 7.34
N SER A 58 -8.55 -1.59 7.88
CA SER A 58 -9.77 -1.12 7.20
C SER A 58 -9.65 0.35 6.81
N SER A 59 -9.17 1.22 7.71
CA SER A 59 -9.01 2.64 7.43
C SER A 59 -8.05 2.93 6.28
N MET A 60 -6.91 2.23 6.21
CA MET A 60 -5.99 2.36 5.08
C MET A 60 -6.61 1.93 3.75
N ILE A 61 -7.44 0.89 3.77
CA ILE A 61 -8.17 0.47 2.57
C ILE A 61 -9.16 1.56 2.18
N MET A 62 -9.92 2.10 3.13
CA MET A 62 -10.94 3.10 2.88
C MET A 62 -10.36 4.40 2.31
N VAL A 63 -9.23 4.87 2.84
CA VAL A 63 -8.51 6.05 2.31
C VAL A 63 -8.13 5.89 0.83
N ASN A 64 -7.88 4.66 0.38
CA ASN A 64 -7.56 4.39 -1.02
C ASN A 64 -8.79 4.15 -1.88
N LEU A 65 -9.81 3.49 -1.32
CA LEU A 65 -10.99 3.01 -2.02
C LEU A 65 -12.04 4.10 -2.21
N LEU A 66 -12.31 4.92 -1.19
CA LEU A 66 -13.42 5.86 -1.20
C LEU A 66 -13.40 6.84 -2.41
N PRO A 67 -12.24 7.40 -2.83
CA PRO A 67 -12.20 8.23 -4.05
C PRO A 67 -12.56 7.48 -5.34
N GLU A 68 -12.43 6.15 -5.37
CA GLU A 68 -12.77 5.30 -6.53
C GLU A 68 -14.25 4.91 -6.56
N MET A 69 -15.02 5.27 -5.53
CA MET A 69 -16.44 4.95 -5.40
C MET A 69 -17.36 6.02 -6.02
N GLN A 70 -16.83 6.84 -6.93
CA GLN A 70 -17.55 7.96 -7.54
C GLN A 70 -18.91 7.55 -8.11
N LYS A 71 -18.98 6.43 -8.84
CA LYS A 71 -20.24 5.96 -9.45
C LYS A 71 -21.16 5.33 -8.42
N GLN A 72 -20.62 4.56 -7.48
CA GLN A 72 -21.36 3.80 -6.49
C GLN A 72 -22.07 4.70 -5.49
N LEU A 73 -21.42 5.80 -5.09
CA LEU A 73 -21.94 6.78 -4.15
C LEU A 73 -22.47 8.05 -4.84
N SER A 74 -22.49 8.06 -6.17
CA SER A 74 -22.86 9.23 -6.98
C SER A 74 -22.15 10.51 -6.50
N LEU A 75 -20.83 10.42 -6.26
CA LEU A 75 -20.04 11.54 -5.74
C LEU A 75 -20.02 12.66 -6.77
N SER A 76 -20.21 13.89 -6.29
CA SER A 76 -19.96 15.08 -7.11
C SER A 76 -18.48 15.20 -7.49
N GLU A 77 -18.20 15.98 -8.52
CA GLU A 77 -16.82 16.29 -8.95
C GLU A 77 -16.02 16.91 -7.81
N ASN A 78 -16.60 17.89 -7.10
CA ASN A 78 -15.97 18.54 -5.94
C ASN A 78 -15.63 17.55 -4.81
N GLN A 79 -16.56 16.65 -4.46
CA GLN A 79 -16.30 15.62 -3.43
C GLN A 79 -15.18 14.69 -3.88
N THR A 80 -15.20 14.28 -5.15
CA THR A 80 -14.19 13.38 -5.72
C THR A 80 -12.80 14.02 -5.68
N ASP A 81 -12.68 15.29 -6.08
CA ASP A 81 -11.42 16.04 -6.05
C ASP A 81 -10.89 16.20 -4.61
N GLU A 82 -11.77 16.50 -3.65
CA GLU A 82 -11.38 16.63 -2.25
C GLU A 82 -10.88 15.30 -1.67
N LEU A 83 -11.57 14.19 -1.96
CA LEU A 83 -11.17 12.85 -1.58
C LEU A 83 -9.84 12.44 -2.22
N ILE A 84 -9.62 12.75 -3.50
CA ILE A 84 -8.34 12.52 -4.19
C ILE A 84 -7.22 13.34 -3.54
N GLY A 85 -7.49 14.60 -3.17
CA GLY A 85 -6.57 15.47 -2.45
C GLY A 85 -6.12 14.87 -1.12
N MET A 86 -7.08 14.46 -0.28
CA MET A 86 -6.79 13.80 1.00
C MET A 86 -6.01 12.50 0.82
N ARG A 87 -6.39 11.64 -0.14
CA ARG A 87 -5.65 10.41 -0.45
C ARG A 87 -4.21 10.71 -0.85
N SER A 88 -4.00 11.74 -1.66
CA SER A 88 -2.68 12.13 -2.15
C SER A 88 -1.80 12.64 -1.00
N ALA A 89 -2.36 13.47 -0.12
CA ALA A 89 -1.68 13.94 1.08
C ALA A 89 -1.27 12.77 2.00
N PHE A 90 -2.20 11.83 2.25
CA PHE A 90 -1.91 10.65 3.07
C PHE A 90 -0.86 9.75 2.42
N LYS A 91 -0.92 9.51 1.10
CA LYS A 91 0.11 8.73 0.38
C LYS A 91 1.50 9.37 0.50
N LYS A 92 1.58 10.71 0.49
CA LYS A 92 2.84 11.42 0.73
C LYS A 92 3.37 11.14 2.14
N GLN A 93 2.52 11.22 3.16
CA GLN A 93 2.90 10.86 4.54
C GLN A 93 3.30 9.39 4.68
N GLN A 94 2.65 8.49 3.93
CA GLN A 94 2.97 7.07 3.92
C GLN A 94 4.40 6.80 3.44
N VAL A 95 4.91 7.56 2.48
CA VAL A 95 6.33 7.49 2.06
C VAL A 95 7.26 7.85 3.22
N ASP A 96 6.93 8.90 3.98
CA ASP A 96 7.72 9.29 5.15
C ASP A 96 7.69 8.21 6.25
N TYR A 97 6.53 7.60 6.50
CA TYR A 97 6.40 6.47 7.42
C TYR A 97 7.24 5.27 6.98
N GLN A 98 7.22 4.93 5.70
CA GLN A 98 8.02 3.84 5.14
C GLN A 98 9.53 4.12 5.28
N ALA A 99 9.96 5.35 5.03
CA ALA A 99 11.36 5.75 5.21
C ALA A 99 11.80 5.64 6.67
N LYS A 100 11.00 6.16 7.61
CA LYS A 100 11.25 6.03 9.06
C LYS A 100 11.29 4.56 9.48
N MET A 101 10.31 3.76 9.06
CA MET A 101 10.23 2.33 9.37
C MET A 101 11.47 1.58 8.85
N THR A 102 11.89 1.84 7.62
CA THR A 102 13.07 1.22 7.00
C THR A 102 14.33 1.55 7.80
N LYS A 103 14.52 2.82 8.16
CA LYS A 103 15.63 3.26 8.99
C LYS A 103 15.63 2.56 10.35
N HIS A 104 14.47 2.48 11.01
CA HIS A 104 14.37 1.89 12.33
C HIS A 104 14.54 0.36 12.31
N ASN A 105 14.03 -0.32 11.29
CA ASN A 105 14.22 -1.76 11.10
C ASN A 105 15.67 -2.11 10.79
N ARG A 106 16.35 -1.30 9.96
CA ARG A 106 17.79 -1.50 9.71
C ARG A 106 18.59 -1.40 11.00
N LYS A 107 18.35 -0.35 11.79
CA LYS A 107 19.00 -0.20 13.09
C LYS A 107 18.67 -1.36 14.05
N LEU A 108 17.42 -1.85 14.05
CA LEU A 108 17.05 -3.00 14.85
C LEU A 108 17.83 -4.26 14.42
N GLN A 109 17.97 -4.48 13.11
CA GLN A 109 18.76 -5.59 12.57
C GLN A 109 20.23 -5.46 13.00
N ASP A 110 20.83 -4.28 12.86
CA ASP A 110 22.21 -4.02 13.28
C ASP A 110 22.43 -4.32 14.77
N LEU A 111 21.47 -3.97 15.63
CA LEU A 111 21.50 -4.27 17.08
C LEU A 111 21.40 -5.77 17.37
N ILE A 112 20.59 -6.50 16.60
CA ILE A 112 20.46 -7.96 16.72
C ILE A 112 21.74 -8.65 16.28
N ASP A 113 22.28 -8.27 15.11
CA ASP A 113 23.49 -8.86 14.53
C ASP A 113 24.72 -8.63 15.42
N SER A 114 24.77 -7.48 16.11
CA SER A 114 25.83 -7.15 17.07
C SER A 114 25.59 -7.71 18.48
N SER A 115 24.51 -8.45 18.73
CA SER A 115 24.14 -8.95 20.06
C SER A 115 24.09 -7.84 21.13
N ALA A 116 23.54 -6.68 20.76
CA ALA A 116 23.43 -5.53 21.63
C ALA A 116 22.56 -5.82 22.89
N PRO A 117 22.68 -5.01 23.96
CA PRO A 117 21.87 -5.18 25.15
C PRO A 117 20.36 -5.15 24.85
N VAL A 118 19.61 -6.01 25.55
CA VAL A 118 18.16 -6.18 25.34
C VAL A 118 17.38 -4.87 25.47
N ASP A 119 17.82 -3.94 26.32
CA ASP A 119 17.16 -2.65 26.50
C ASP A 119 17.26 -1.75 25.26
N GLU A 120 18.36 -1.83 24.51
CA GLU A 120 18.54 -1.10 23.26
C GLU A 120 17.66 -1.69 22.15
N VAL A 121 17.63 -3.01 22.05
CA VAL A 121 16.73 -3.74 21.14
C VAL A 121 15.27 -3.37 21.45
N ARG A 122 14.87 -3.40 22.72
CA ARG A 122 13.51 -3.04 23.16
C ARG A 122 13.17 -1.59 22.82
N LYS A 123 14.08 -0.65 23.05
CA LYS A 123 13.89 0.77 22.69
C LYS A 123 13.65 0.92 21.19
N GLN A 124 14.40 0.19 20.38
CA GLN A 124 14.27 0.26 18.93
C GLN A 124 12.97 -0.40 18.44
N MET A 125 12.57 -1.54 19.02
CA MET A 125 11.28 -2.16 18.75
C MET A 125 10.09 -1.25 19.07
N LYS A 126 10.16 -0.53 20.20
CA LYS A 126 9.14 0.48 20.56
C LYS A 126 9.04 1.57 19.51
N ALA A 127 10.17 2.11 19.06
CA ALA A 127 10.15 3.11 18.00
C ALA A 127 9.52 2.59 16.68
N CYS A 128 9.75 1.32 16.30
CA CYS A 128 9.03 0.72 15.18
C CYS A 128 7.52 0.59 15.45
N ALA A 129 7.12 0.22 16.67
CA ALA A 129 5.71 0.12 17.03
C ALA A 129 5.02 1.49 17.00
N ASP A 130 5.66 2.53 17.53
CA ASP A 130 5.15 3.91 17.53
C ASP A 130 4.90 4.40 16.10
N ILE A 131 5.84 4.17 15.16
CA ILE A 131 5.63 4.51 13.75
C ILE A 131 4.42 3.79 13.13
N ARG A 132 4.18 2.52 13.50
CA ARG A 132 2.97 1.81 13.03
C ARG A 132 1.71 2.41 13.60
N ILE A 133 1.72 2.74 14.90
CA ILE A 133 0.59 3.38 15.57
C ILE A 133 0.28 4.71 14.88
N ASP A 134 1.27 5.57 14.67
CA ASP A 134 1.09 6.86 14.00
C ASP A 134 0.49 6.69 12.60
N MET A 135 1.02 5.76 11.80
CA MET A 135 0.51 5.49 10.45
C MET A 135 -0.96 5.02 10.46
N HIS A 136 -1.34 4.16 11.41
CA HIS A 136 -2.72 3.69 11.52
C HIS A 136 -3.67 4.76 12.05
N SER A 137 -3.22 5.56 13.03
CA SER A 137 -3.99 6.70 13.56
C SER A 137 -4.26 7.73 12.47
N ASP A 138 -3.25 8.10 11.69
CA ASP A 138 -3.41 9.04 10.57
C ASP A 138 -4.35 8.49 9.49
N ALA A 139 -4.31 7.18 9.22
CA ALA A 139 -5.23 6.54 8.28
C ALA A 139 -6.67 6.62 8.77
N TYR A 140 -6.89 6.34 10.06
CA TYR A 140 -8.21 6.45 10.69
C TYR A 140 -8.72 7.88 10.65
N GLU A 141 -7.91 8.87 11.04
CA GLU A 141 -8.31 10.28 10.97
C GLU A 141 -8.62 10.74 9.54
N THR A 142 -7.81 10.30 8.58
CA THR A 142 -8.04 10.61 7.16
C THR A 142 -9.35 9.99 6.68
N GLU A 143 -9.62 8.74 7.04
CA GLU A 143 -10.91 8.10 6.75
C GLU A 143 -12.08 8.91 7.32
N GLN A 144 -12.00 9.34 8.58
CA GLN A 144 -13.07 10.14 9.20
C GLN A 144 -13.30 11.46 8.43
N LYS A 145 -12.22 12.16 8.06
CA LYS A 145 -12.31 13.39 7.26
C LYS A 145 -12.93 13.13 5.88
N MET A 146 -12.56 12.02 5.25
CA MET A 146 -13.15 11.62 3.97
C MET A 146 -14.64 11.29 4.08
N LYS A 147 -15.06 10.59 5.14
CA LYS A 147 -16.48 10.32 5.39
C LYS A 147 -17.27 11.61 5.60
N ALA A 148 -16.69 12.60 6.26
CA ALA A 148 -17.33 13.90 6.50
C ALA A 148 -17.56 14.73 5.22
N VAL A 149 -16.91 14.40 4.09
CA VAL A 149 -17.17 15.03 2.78
C VAL A 149 -18.45 14.48 2.13
N LEU A 150 -18.88 13.28 2.54
CA LEU A 150 -20.08 12.63 2.04
C LEU A 150 -21.33 13.20 2.70
N THR A 151 -22.45 13.21 1.97
CA THR A 151 -23.77 13.45 2.58
C THR A 151 -24.20 12.27 3.44
N ASP A 152 -25.19 12.48 4.31
CA ASP A 152 -25.73 11.43 5.17
C ASP A 152 -26.21 10.22 4.34
N GLU A 153 -26.88 10.45 3.20
CA GLU A 153 -27.35 9.37 2.32
C GLU A 153 -26.18 8.59 1.70
N GLN A 154 -25.09 9.28 1.35
CA GLN A 154 -23.89 8.63 0.80
C GLN A 154 -23.14 7.83 1.86
N GLN A 155 -23.15 8.28 3.12
CA GLN A 155 -22.58 7.53 4.25
C GLN A 155 -23.38 6.25 4.51
N GLU A 156 -24.71 6.33 4.52
CA GLU A 156 -25.57 5.14 4.65
C GLU A 156 -25.32 4.14 3.51
N GLN A 157 -25.24 4.62 2.25
CA GLN A 157 -24.92 3.77 1.11
C GLN A 157 -23.53 3.11 1.23
N LEU A 158 -22.54 3.86 1.72
CA LEU A 158 -21.21 3.31 1.96
C LEU A 158 -21.25 2.18 3.00
N GLU A 159 -22.00 2.34 4.10
CA GLU A 159 -22.15 1.30 5.12
C GLU A 159 -22.79 0.03 4.56
N VAL A 160 -23.83 0.17 3.72
CA VAL A 160 -24.46 -0.98 3.04
C VAL A 160 -23.47 -1.71 2.14
N ILE A 161 -22.74 -0.98 1.30
CA ILE A 161 -21.73 -1.58 0.40
C ILE A 161 -20.66 -2.33 1.19
N MET A 162 -20.21 -1.76 2.32
CA MET A 162 -19.22 -2.41 3.18
C MET A 162 -19.77 -3.68 3.83
N ALA A 163 -21.01 -3.65 4.34
CA ALA A 163 -21.65 -4.80 4.95
C ALA A 163 -21.85 -5.95 3.95
N GLU A 164 -22.25 -5.65 2.72
CA GLU A 164 -22.39 -6.64 1.65
C GLU A 164 -21.04 -7.26 1.26
N HIS A 165 -19.99 -6.43 1.17
CA HIS A 165 -18.64 -6.90 0.88
C HIS A 165 -18.12 -7.87 1.95
N ASP A 166 -18.37 -7.56 3.23
CA ASP A 166 -17.98 -8.42 4.35
C ASP A 166 -18.74 -9.75 4.36
N ASP A 167 -20.04 -9.75 4.07
CA ASP A 167 -20.85 -10.97 3.96
C ASP A 167 -20.36 -11.89 2.82
N MET A 168 -20.01 -11.32 1.66
CA MET A 168 -19.43 -12.08 0.55
C MET A 168 -18.10 -12.75 0.95
N ILE A 169 -17.22 -12.02 1.64
CA ILE A 169 -15.95 -12.57 2.14
C ILE A 169 -16.19 -13.70 3.15
N GLN A 170 -17.16 -13.55 4.06
CA GLN A 170 -17.48 -14.58 5.04
C GLN A 170 -17.99 -15.86 4.39
N LYS A 171 -18.87 -15.74 3.37
CA LYS A 171 -19.39 -16.88 2.62
C LYS A 171 -18.33 -17.60 1.78
N ALA A 172 -17.32 -16.87 1.30
CA ALA A 172 -16.23 -17.42 0.50
C ALA A 172 -15.16 -18.18 1.33
N LYS A 173 -15.15 -18.07 2.66
CA LYS A 173 -14.19 -18.80 3.51
C LYS A 173 -14.53 -20.30 3.50
N PRO A 174 -13.58 -21.19 3.14
CA PRO A 174 -13.83 -22.63 3.13
C PRO A 174 -14.15 -23.10 4.56
N LYS A 175 -15.32 -23.73 4.75
CA LYS A 175 -15.69 -24.39 6.01
C LYS A 175 -14.61 -25.42 6.34
N SER A 176 -13.78 -25.14 7.34
CA SER A 176 -12.80 -26.10 7.85
C SER A 176 -13.55 -27.38 8.24
N ARG A 177 -13.31 -28.47 7.52
CA ARG A 177 -13.82 -29.80 7.86
C ARG A 177 -13.24 -30.21 9.21
N SER A 178 -13.97 -29.93 10.29
CA SER A 178 -13.86 -30.71 11.52
C SER A 178 -14.39 -32.12 11.20
N LYS A 179 -13.52 -32.97 10.67
CA LYS A 179 -13.70 -34.41 10.83
C LYS A 179 -13.37 -34.67 12.30
N LYS A 180 -14.43 -34.87 13.10
CA LYS A 180 -14.34 -35.65 14.33
C LYS A 180 -13.61 -36.94 13.98
N MET A 181 -12.35 -37.07 14.40
CA MET A 181 -11.77 -38.39 14.61
C MET A 181 -12.41 -38.93 15.88
N GLN A 182 -12.87 -40.16 15.73
CA GLN A 182 -13.58 -40.98 16.70
C GLN A 182 -12.84 -41.09 18.04
#